data_AF-A0A7X1HVS8-F1
#
_entry.id   AF-A0A7X1HVS8-F1
#
_cell.length_a   1.000
_cell.length_b   1.000
_cell.length_c   1.000
_cell.angle_alpha   90.00
_cell.angle_beta   90.00
_cell.angle_gamma   90.00
#
_symmetry.space_group_name_H-M   'P 1'
#
loop_
_entity.id
_entity.type
_entity.pdbx_description
1 polymer ?
#
loop_
_entity_poly.entity_id
_entity_poly.type
_entity_poly.pdbx_seq_one_letter_code
_entity_poly.pdbx_strand_id
1 'polypeptide(L)' 'METQGTIGIENSLTADEIAAADIVLLAADVKVTGEERFAGKKVVKVATETAVKSPIS' A
#
# COMPACT_ATOMS: atom_id res chain seq x y z
N MET A 1 -5.03 -2.75 5.72
CA MET A 1 -3.78 -1.98 5.47
C MET A 1 -2.63 -2.96 5.59
N GLU A 2 -1.80 -3.10 4.56
CA GLU A 2 -0.61 -3.97 4.57
C GLU A 2 0.63 -3.10 4.77
N THR A 3 1.60 -3.59 5.53
CA THR A 3 2.91 -2.94 5.75
C THR A 3 4.04 -3.88 5.38
N GLN A 4 5.01 -3.38 4.62
CA GLN A 4 6.18 -4.16 4.18
C GLN A 4 7.45 -3.53 4.75
N GLY A 5 8.08 -4.20 5.71
CA GLY A 5 9.31 -3.77 6.37
C GLY A 5 10.47 -4.74 6.14
N THR A 6 11.63 -4.44 6.71
CA THR A 6 12.84 -5.29 6.61
C THR A 6 12.65 -6.68 7.24
N ILE A 7 11.75 -6.78 8.21
CA ILE A 7 11.42 -8.02 8.93
C ILE A 7 10.43 -8.88 8.13
N GLY A 8 9.64 -8.27 7.24
CA GLY A 8 8.66 -8.98 6.41
C GLY A 8 7.40 -8.17 6.12
N ILE A 9 6.33 -8.88 5.76
CA ILE A 9 5.02 -8.33 5.45
C ILE A 9 4.09 -8.56 6.65
N GLU A 10 3.46 -7.51 7.12
CA GLU A 10 2.43 -7.55 8.16
C GLU A 10 1.08 -7.12 7.60
N ASN A 11 0.01 -7.75 8.11
CA ASN A 11 -1.37 -7.51 7.65
C ASN A 11 -1.53 -7.64 6.13
N SER A 12 -0.94 -8.70 5.56
CA SER A 12 -0.98 -8.96 4.12
C SER A 12 -2.42 -8.94 3.61
N LEU A 13 -2.66 -8.20 2.53
CA LEU A 13 -3.96 -8.15 1.88
C LEU A 13 -4.22 -9.48 1.17
N THR A 14 -5.43 -9.99 1.37
CA THR A 14 -5.94 -11.17 0.66
C THR A 14 -6.41 -10.81 -0.75
N ALA A 15 -6.53 -11.81 -1.63
CA ALA A 15 -7.02 -11.58 -2.99
C ALA A 15 -8.46 -11.04 -3.03
N ASP A 16 -9.30 -11.44 -2.09
CA ASP A 16 -10.68 -10.95 -1.96
C ASP A 16 -10.73 -9.47 -1.57
N GLU A 17 -9.93 -9.05 -0.58
CA GLU A 17 -9.80 -7.65 -0.20
C GLU A 17 -9.31 -6.78 -1.36
N ILE A 18 -8.37 -7.28 -2.15
CA ILE A 18 -7.86 -6.59 -3.34
C ILE A 18 -8.93 -6.51 -4.42
N ALA A 19 -9.69 -7.59 -4.64
CA ALA A 19 -10.77 -7.63 -5.62
C ALA A 19 -11.93 -6.71 -5.24
N ALA A 20 -12.24 -6.59 -3.95
CA ALA A 20 -13.27 -5.70 -3.43
C ALA A 20 -12.84 -4.21 -3.41
N ALA A 21 -11.54 -3.92 -3.42
CA ALA A 21 -11.04 -2.55 -3.38
C ALA A 21 -11.30 -1.79 -4.70
N ASP A 22 -11.87 -0.60 -4.60
CA ASP A 22 -12.03 0.32 -5.74
C ASP A 22 -10.69 0.98 -6.14
N ILE A 23 -9.85 1.27 -5.15
CA ILE A 23 -8.60 2.01 -5.30
C ILE A 23 -7.53 1.36 -4.42
N VAL A 24 -6.30 1.30 -4.94
CA VAL A 24 -5.13 0.84 -4.19
C VAL A 24 -4.20 2.04 -3.96
N LEU A 25 -3.93 2.37 -2.69
CA LEU A 25 -2.97 3.41 -2.33
C LEU A 25 -1.67 2.76 -1.86
N LEU A 26 -0.60 2.99 -2.59
CA LEU A 26 0.75 2.55 -2.23
C LEU A 26 1.50 3.76 -1.65
N ALA A 27 1.55 3.83 -0.33
CA ALA A 27 2.36 4.79 0.40
C ALA A 27 3.74 4.17 0.67
N ALA A 28 4.65 4.27 -0.29
CA ALA A 28 5.99 3.67 -0.20
C ALA A 28 7.01 4.53 -0.96
N ASP A 29 8.18 4.72 -0.37
CA ASP A 29 9.34 5.36 -1.03
C ASP A 29 10.16 4.36 -1.87
N VAL A 30 9.95 3.07 -1.61
CA VAL A 30 10.64 1.95 -2.26
C VAL A 30 9.66 1.07 -3.03
N LYS A 31 10.19 0.21 -3.90
CA LYS A 31 9.39 -0.75 -4.67
C LYS A 31 8.62 -1.67 -3.71
N VAL A 32 7.31 -1.81 -3.94
CA VAL A 32 6.45 -2.71 -3.17
C VAL A 32 6.54 -4.10 -3.79
N THR A 33 6.60 -5.14 -2.95
CA THR A 33 6.65 -6.52 -3.45
C THR A 33 5.24 -7.00 -3.78
N GLY A 34 5.08 -7.65 -4.94
CA GLY A 34 3.80 -8.20 -5.40
C GLY A 34 2.81 -7.14 -5.89
N GLU A 35 3.29 -6.01 -6.43
CA GLU A 35 2.45 -4.96 -7.04
C GLU A 35 1.56 -5.47 -8.18
N GLU A 36 1.97 -6.56 -8.84
CA GLU A 36 1.20 -7.22 -9.88
C GLU A 36 -0.17 -7.71 -9.42
N ARG A 37 -0.36 -7.97 -8.11
CA ARG A 37 -1.66 -8.33 -7.51
C ARG A 37 -2.70 -7.23 -7.69
N PHE A 38 -2.25 -5.99 -7.90
CA PHE A 38 -3.11 -4.82 -8.09
C PHE A 38 -3.33 -4.47 -9.56
N ALA A 39 -2.90 -5.31 -10.51
CA ALA A 39 -3.10 -5.08 -11.93
C ALA A 39 -4.59 -4.94 -12.27
N GLY A 40 -4.93 -3.93 -13.08
CA GLY A 40 -6.32 -3.62 -13.44
C GLY A 40 -7.08 -2.78 -12.40
N LYS A 41 -6.52 -2.56 -11.20
CA LYS A 41 -7.05 -1.61 -10.21
C LYS A 41 -6.48 -0.22 -10.42
N LYS A 42 -7.19 0.79 -9.93
CA LYS A 42 -6.69 2.17 -9.91
C LYS A 42 -5.64 2.30 -8.79
N VAL A 43 -4.37 2.23 -9.17
CA VAL A 43 -3.25 2.34 -8.24
C VAL A 43 -2.77 3.78 -8.16
N VAL A 44 -2.75 4.33 -6.95
CA VAL A 44 -2.18 5.64 -6.63
C VAL A 44 -0.92 5.42 -5.80
N LYS A 45 0.22 5.95 -6.26
CA LYS A 45 1.50 5.85 -5.55
C LYS A 45 1.80 7.20 -4.91
N VAL A 46 2.13 7.19 -3.62
CA VAL A 46 2.54 8.38 -2.88
C VAL A 46 3.81 8.06 -2.09
N ALA A 47 4.72 9.02 -2.00
CA ALA A 47 5.88 8.88 -1.11
C ALA A 47 5.40 8.87 0.34
N THR A 48 5.98 8.01 1.18
CA THR A 48 5.67 7.93 2.61
C THR A 48 5.89 9.26 3.34
N GLU A 49 6.81 10.10 2.85
CA GLU A 49 7.05 11.45 3.39
C GLU A 49 5.81 12.35 3.31
N THR A 50 4.89 12.10 2.37
CA THR A 50 3.61 12.82 2.25
C THR A 50 2.53 12.26 3.18
N ALA A 51 2.64 11.00 3.62
CA ALA A 51 1.65 10.35 4.48
C ALA A 51 1.83 10.68 5.98
N VAL A 52 3.02 11.16 6.40
CA VAL A 52 3.36 11.48 7.80
C VAL A 52 3.41 13.00 8.04
N LYS A 53 2.43 13.75 7.55
CA LYS A 53 2.22 15.17 7.95
C LYS A 53 0.84 15.37 8.53
N SER A 54 0.62 14.88 9.76
CA SER A 54 -0.37 15.42 10.69
C SER A 54 -0.04 15.00 12.14
N PRO A 55 0.91 15.65 12.82
CA PRO A 55 0.74 15.97 14.22
C PRO A 55 -0.08 17.27 14.29
N ILE A 56 -1.38 17.18 14.57
CA ILE A 56 -2.06 18.32 15.18
C ILE A 56 -1.46 18.50 16.57
N SER A 57 -0.91 19.69 16.81
CA SER A 57 -0.42 20.16 18.12
C SER A 57 -1.48 20.08 19.20
#